data_AF-A0A8X6NHG8-F1
#
_entry.id   AF-A0A8X6NHG8-F1
#
_cell.length_a   1.000
_cell.length_b   1.000
_cell.length_c   1.000
_cell.angle_alpha   90.00
_cell.angle_beta   90.00
_cell.angle_gamma   90.00
#
_symmetry.space_group_name_H-M   'P 1'
#
loop_
_entity.id
_entity.type
_entity.pdbx_description
1 polymer ?
#
loop_
_entity_poly.entity_id
_entity_poly.type
_entity_poly.pdbx_seq_one_letter_code
_entity_poly.pdbx_strand_id
1 'polypeptide(L)'
;MSRKYVCVLDMDETLGFSAGETFHVRPKFQCLINFLKVVEADIILCLGSDDYVRRVASAHIRDMYQEPIFLMAVDDKVSENMDEQYDLCIYIPPYTKVNSCDKELLLVCEKMINGIAELSP
;
A
#
# COMPACT_ATOMS: atom_id res chain seq x y z
N MET A 1 -0.61 -8.10 -22.95
CA MET A 1 -1.88 -7.73 -22.30
C MET A 1 -1.51 -6.72 -21.22
N SER A 2 -2.17 -5.56 -21.10
CA SER A 2 -1.85 -4.67 -19.98
C SER A 2 -2.35 -5.34 -18.69
N ARG A 3 -1.45 -5.50 -17.72
CA ARG A 3 -1.78 -6.10 -16.42
C ARG A 3 -2.47 -5.03 -15.57
N LYS A 4 -3.56 -5.37 -14.89
CA LYS A 4 -4.24 -4.44 -13.99
C LYS A 4 -3.49 -4.38 -12.66
N TYR A 5 -3.22 -3.17 -12.17
CA TYR A 5 -2.55 -2.96 -10.90
C TYR A 5 -3.56 -2.66 -9.80
N VAL A 6 -3.37 -3.25 -8.63
CA VAL A 6 -4.18 -2.99 -7.43
C VAL A 6 -3.24 -2.75 -6.27
N CYS A 7 -3.47 -1.68 -5.51
CA CYS A 7 -2.64 -1.31 -4.37
C CYS A 7 -3.49 -1.19 -3.11
N VAL A 8 -3.18 -2.02 -2.11
CA VAL A 8 -3.73 -1.94 -0.77
C VAL A 8 -2.83 -1.04 0.07
N LEU A 9 -3.41 0.01 0.65
CA LEU A 9 -2.72 0.95 1.52
C LEU A 9 -3.34 0.89 2.92
N ASP A 10 -2.53 0.54 3.89
CA ASP A 10 -2.86 0.75 5.30
C ASP A 10 -2.85 2.25 5.64
N MET A 11 -3.70 2.69 6.57
CA MET A 11 -3.87 4.11 6.88
C MET A 11 -3.02 4.56 8.08
N ASP A 12 -3.31 4.00 9.26
CA ASP A 12 -2.71 4.41 10.52
C ASP A 12 -1.25 3.94 10.61
N GLU A 13 -0.37 4.81 11.08
CA GLU A 13 1.09 4.64 11.07
C GLU A 13 1.75 4.43 9.69
N THR A 14 0.99 4.13 8.63
CA THR A 14 1.50 3.96 7.26
C THR A 14 1.46 5.28 6.47
N LEU A 15 0.25 5.82 6.25
CA LEU A 15 0.02 7.06 5.48
C LEU A 15 -0.06 8.31 6.34
N GLY A 16 -0.15 8.14 7.65
CA GLY A 16 -0.23 9.22 8.63
C GLY A 16 -0.43 8.65 10.03
N PHE A 17 -0.78 9.49 10.99
CA PHE A 17 -1.21 9.04 12.31
C PHE A 17 -2.22 10.01 12.91
N SER A 18 -3.04 9.51 13.82
CA SER A 18 -3.99 10.33 14.57
C SER A 18 -3.38 10.81 15.89
N ALA A 19 -3.49 12.11 16.17
CA ALA A 19 -3.16 12.71 17.46
C ALA A 19 -4.36 13.53 17.97
N GLY A 20 -5.10 12.96 18.92
CA GLY A 20 -6.39 13.51 19.32
C GLY A 20 -7.38 13.45 18.16
N GLU A 21 -7.98 14.59 17.80
CA GLU A 21 -8.93 14.71 16.67
C GLU A 21 -8.24 15.07 15.33
N THR A 22 -6.91 15.18 15.31
CA THR A 22 -6.16 15.58 14.11
C THR A 22 -5.46 14.39 13.47
N PHE A 23 -5.67 14.19 12.17
CA PHE A 23 -4.88 13.25 11.37
C PHE A 23 -3.69 13.97 10.73
N HIS A 24 -2.49 13.52 11.07
CA HIS A 24 -1.24 14.03 10.54
C HIS A 24 -0.79 13.18 9.34
N VAL A 25 -1.00 13.71 8.14
CA VAL A 25 -0.61 13.06 6.88
C VAL A 25 0.92 12.97 6.78
N ARG A 26 1.43 11.79 6.43
CA ARG A 26 2.85 11.55 6.20
C ARG A 26 3.34 12.33 4.98
N PRO A 27 4.51 12.97 5.02
CA PRO A 27 5.05 13.69 3.88
C PRO A 27 5.15 12.80 2.64
N LYS A 28 5.01 13.43 1.47
CA LYS A 28 5.06 12.77 0.14
C LYS A 28 3.86 11.87 -0.16
N PHE A 29 2.81 11.90 0.66
CA PHE A 29 1.53 11.24 0.35
C PHE A 29 1.00 11.58 -1.05
N GLN A 30 0.98 12.87 -1.41
CA GLN A 30 0.54 13.29 -2.75
C GLN A 30 1.41 12.69 -3.88
N CYS A 31 2.71 12.47 -3.62
CA CYS A 31 3.60 11.84 -4.59
C CYS A 31 3.20 10.38 -4.83
N LEU A 32 2.94 9.63 -3.75
CA LEU A 32 2.45 8.25 -3.84
C LEU A 32 1.12 8.18 -4.60
N ILE A 33 0.15 9.03 -4.26
CA ILE A 33 -1.15 9.04 -4.95
C ILE A 33 -1.00 9.39 -6.44
N ASN A 34 -0.14 10.35 -6.78
CA ASN A 34 0.11 10.70 -8.17
C ASN A 34 0.78 9.54 -8.93
N PHE A 35 1.73 8.85 -8.29
CA PHE A 35 2.35 7.66 -8.86
C PHE A 35 1.33 6.56 -9.13
N LEU A 36 0.48 6.22 -8.16
CA LEU A 36 -0.56 5.19 -8.31
C LEU A 36 -1.55 5.53 -9.43
N LYS A 37 -1.86 6.80 -9.64
CA LYS A 37 -2.67 7.27 -10.77
C LYS A 37 -1.96 7.09 -12.12
N VAL A 38 -0.66 7.37 -12.19
CA VAL A 38 0.14 7.22 -13.41
C VAL A 38 0.22 5.76 -13.85
N VAL A 39 0.30 4.83 -12.89
CA VAL A 39 0.28 3.38 -13.17
C VAL A 39 -1.14 2.82 -13.27
N GLU A 40 -2.18 3.67 -13.23
CA GLU A 40 -3.59 3.29 -13.33
C GLU A 40 -4.03 2.21 -12.31
N ALA A 41 -3.42 2.25 -11.12
CA ALA A 41 -3.72 1.31 -10.06
C ALA A 41 -5.07 1.61 -9.38
N ASP A 42 -5.85 0.56 -9.13
CA ASP A 42 -6.98 0.66 -8.22
C ASP A 42 -6.46 0.71 -6.78
N ILE A 43 -6.95 1.67 -6.00
CA ILE A 43 -6.48 1.93 -4.64
C ILE A 43 -7.52 1.45 -3.64
N ILE A 44 -7.10 0.55 -2.74
CA ILE A 44 -7.91 0.04 -1.64
C ILE A 44 -7.31 0.58 -0.34
N LEU A 45 -8.12 1.29 0.45
CA LEU A 45 -7.72 1.81 1.76
C LEU A 45 -8.18 0.85 2.85
N CYS A 46 -7.23 0.33 3.64
CA CYS A 46 -7.53 -0.47 4.81
C CYS A 46 -7.69 0.45 6.03
N LEU A 47 -8.91 0.46 6.58
CA LEU A 47 -9.25 1.17 7.81
C LEU A 47 -9.45 0.13 8.93
N GLY A 48 -8.56 0.12 9.92
CA GLY A 48 -8.75 -0.66 11.15
C GLY A 48 -7.97 -1.97 11.25
N SER A 49 -7.98 -2.54 12.46
CA SER A 49 -7.04 -3.54 12.97
C SER A 49 -7.62 -4.97 13.04
N ASP A 50 -8.58 -5.32 12.19
CA ASP A 50 -9.08 -6.69 12.17
C ASP A 50 -8.09 -7.57 11.37
N ASP A 51 -7.15 -8.17 12.10
CA ASP A 51 -6.11 -9.05 11.57
C ASP A 51 -6.68 -10.23 10.77
N TYR A 52 -7.88 -10.70 11.11
CA TYR A 52 -8.54 -11.76 10.36
C TYR A 52 -8.97 -11.25 8.99
N VAL A 53 -9.57 -10.06 8.92
CA VAL A 53 -9.96 -9.42 7.65
C VAL A 53 -8.74 -9.14 6.77
N ARG A 54 -7.63 -8.65 7.34
CA ARG A 54 -6.41 -8.35 6.57
C ARG A 54 -5.82 -9.60 5.90
N ARG A 55 -5.84 -10.75 6.58
CA ARG A 55 -5.30 -12.02 6.05
C ARG A 55 -6.13 -12.67 4.96
N VAL A 56 -7.45 -12.49 4.96
CA VAL A 56 -8.33 -13.04 3.91
C VAL A 56 -8.62 -12.04 2.79
N ALA A 57 -8.21 -10.77 2.97
CA ALA A 57 -8.51 -9.70 2.03
C ALA A 57 -7.89 -9.96 0.65
N SER A 58 -6.67 -10.48 0.56
CA SER A 58 -5.98 -10.70 -0.72
C SER A 58 -6.75 -11.65 -1.65
N ALA A 59 -7.24 -12.78 -1.13
CA ALA A 59 -8.10 -13.71 -1.88
C ALA A 59 -9.38 -13.01 -2.35
N HIS A 60 -10.06 -12.34 -1.44
CA HIS A 60 -11.31 -11.65 -1.77
C HIS A 60 -11.10 -10.54 -2.80
N ILE A 61 -10.02 -9.76 -2.68
CA ILE A 61 -9.65 -8.73 -3.64
C ILE A 61 -9.41 -9.36 -5.00
N ARG A 62 -8.65 -10.45 -5.09
CA ARG A 62 -8.42 -11.15 -6.37
C ARG A 62 -9.71 -11.65 -7.00
N ASP A 63 -10.63 -12.20 -6.21
CA ASP A 63 -11.94 -12.69 -6.68
C ASP A 63 -12.83 -11.56 -7.25
N MET A 64 -12.59 -10.30 -6.89
CA MET A 64 -13.32 -9.15 -7.44
C MET A 64 -12.93 -8.80 -8.88
N TYR A 65 -11.78 -9.29 -9.37
CA TYR A 65 -11.28 -8.99 -10.72
C TYR A 65 -11.44 -10.19 -11.65
N GLN A 66 -11.94 -9.94 -12.86
CA GLN A 66 -12.12 -10.99 -13.88
C GLN A 66 -10.81 -11.32 -14.61
N GLU A 67 -9.84 -10.42 -14.58
CA GLU A 67 -8.51 -10.60 -15.14
C GLU A 67 -7.42 -10.76 -14.06
N PRO A 68 -6.27 -11.37 -14.39
CA PRO A 68 -5.13 -11.42 -13.48
C PRO A 68 -4.64 -10.01 -13.11
N ILE A 69 -4.57 -9.74 -11.80
CA ILE A 69 -4.03 -8.50 -11.25
C ILE A 69 -2.58 -8.65 -10.78
N PHE A 70 -1.89 -7.52 -10.68
CA PHE A 70 -0.67 -7.36 -9.87
C PHE A 70 -1.08 -6.67 -8.55
N LEU A 71 -1.11 -7.45 -7.47
CA LEU A 71 -1.60 -7.02 -6.16
C LEU A 71 -0.43 -6.59 -5.27
N MET A 72 -0.39 -5.29 -4.97
CA MET A 72 0.62 -4.66 -4.13
C MET A 72 0.03 -4.28 -2.78
N ALA A 73 0.84 -4.29 -1.73
CA ALA A 73 0.48 -3.78 -0.41
C ALA A 73 1.56 -2.90 0.21
N VAL A 74 1.14 -1.88 0.94
CA VAL A 74 2.00 -1.01 1.77
C VAL A 74 1.44 -0.97 3.18
N ASP A 75 2.25 -1.37 4.16
CA ASP A 75 1.82 -1.55 5.55
C ASP A 75 3.03 -1.47 6.50
N ASP A 76 2.83 -0.96 7.71
CA ASP A 76 3.85 -0.90 8.76
C ASP A 76 4.03 -2.22 9.53
N LYS A 77 3.14 -3.19 9.30
CA LYS A 77 3.08 -4.52 9.92
C LYS A 77 2.85 -5.62 8.88
N VAL A 78 3.60 -5.57 7.77
CA VAL A 78 3.51 -6.55 6.68
C VAL A 78 3.52 -8.01 7.15
N SER A 79 4.38 -8.37 8.11
CA SER A 79 4.48 -9.76 8.61
C SER A 79 3.23 -10.26 9.33
N GLU A 80 2.37 -9.35 9.79
CA GLU A 80 1.16 -9.66 10.54
C GLU A 80 -0.08 -9.67 9.62
N ASN A 81 -0.08 -8.78 8.63
CA ASN A 81 -1.23 -8.39 7.83
C ASN A 81 -1.27 -8.97 6.42
N MET A 82 -0.14 -9.41 5.89
CA MET A 82 -0.01 -9.82 4.49
C MET A 82 0.26 -11.31 4.36
N ASP A 83 -0.37 -11.94 3.38
CA ASP A 83 -0.18 -13.35 3.05
C ASP A 83 0.58 -13.53 1.72
N GLU A 84 0.76 -14.78 1.31
CA GLU A 84 1.50 -15.15 0.10
C GLU A 84 0.79 -14.78 -1.21
N GLN A 85 -0.45 -14.30 -1.16
CA GLN A 85 -1.21 -13.95 -2.35
C GLN A 85 -0.94 -12.53 -2.84
N TYR A 86 -0.17 -11.72 -2.12
CA TYR A 86 0.32 -10.45 -2.62
C TYR A 86 1.52 -10.68 -3.56
N ASP A 87 1.53 -10.03 -4.71
CA ASP A 87 2.69 -10.07 -5.63
C ASP A 87 3.86 -9.23 -5.09
N LEU A 88 3.55 -8.17 -4.33
CA LEU A 88 4.55 -7.26 -3.76
C LEU A 88 4.07 -6.69 -2.43
N CYS A 89 4.79 -7.02 -1.35
CA CYS A 89 4.57 -6.45 -0.03
C CYS A 89 5.68 -5.46 0.32
N ILE A 90 5.30 -4.21 0.60
CA ILE A 90 6.25 -3.14 0.93
C ILE A 90 6.07 -2.77 2.40
N TYR A 91 7.02 -3.20 3.22
CA TYR A 91 7.16 -2.69 4.58
C TYR A 91 7.62 -1.23 4.55
N ILE A 92 6.96 -0.42 5.36
CA ILE A 92 7.32 0.96 5.65
C ILE A 92 7.40 1.17 7.17
N PRO A 93 8.43 1.86 7.71
CA PRO A 93 8.48 2.14 9.14
C PRO A 93 7.28 2.99 9.61
N PRO A 94 6.75 2.74 10.83
CA PRO A 94 5.59 3.44 11.34
C PRO A 94 5.84 4.93 11.53
N TYR A 95 4.89 5.75 11.11
CA TYR A 95 4.91 7.21 11.15
C TYR A 95 4.16 7.72 12.37
N THR A 96 4.82 7.75 13.52
CA THR A 96 4.18 8.06 14.82
C THR A 96 4.35 9.52 15.27
N LYS A 97 5.06 10.33 14.50
CA LYS A 97 5.31 11.75 14.82
C LYS A 97 5.56 12.57 13.57
N VAL A 98 5.19 13.85 13.63
CA VAL A 98 5.44 14.80 12.53
C VAL A 98 6.95 14.91 12.28
N ASN A 99 7.34 14.59 11.05
CA ASN A 99 8.70 14.75 10.53
C ASN A 99 8.62 15.20 9.08
N SER A 100 8.88 16.48 8.78
CA SER A 100 8.81 17.02 7.42
C SER A 100 9.88 16.48 6.46
N CYS A 101 10.93 15.86 6.99
CA CYS A 101 12.03 15.27 6.24
C CYS A 101 11.82 13.78 5.96
N ASP A 102 10.70 13.19 6.39
CA ASP A 102 10.35 11.80 6.05
C ASP A 102 10.25 11.63 4.53
N LYS A 103 10.91 10.59 4.00
CA LYS A 103 10.96 10.25 2.58
C LYS A 103 10.44 8.85 2.30
N GLU A 104 9.87 8.18 3.30
CA GLU A 104 9.58 6.75 3.21
C GLU A 104 8.54 6.46 2.11
N LEU A 105 7.54 7.33 1.92
CA LEU A 105 6.59 7.17 0.81
C LEU A 105 7.22 7.38 -0.59
N LEU A 106 8.37 8.06 -0.70
CA LEU A 106 9.14 8.08 -1.96
C LEU A 106 9.85 6.74 -2.18
N LEU A 107 10.43 6.17 -1.13
CA LEU A 107 11.07 4.86 -1.20
C LEU A 107 10.04 3.75 -1.52
N VAL A 108 8.79 3.89 -1.06
CA VAL A 108 7.68 3.04 -1.48
C VAL A 108 7.46 3.13 -2.99
N CYS A 109 7.42 4.34 -3.56
CA CYS A 109 7.26 4.51 -5.00
C CYS A 109 8.41 3.84 -5.78
N GLU A 110 9.66 3.99 -5.32
CA GLU A 110 10.82 3.34 -5.93
C GLU A 110 10.71 1.80 -5.90
N LYS A 111 10.30 1.24 -4.75
CA LYS A 111 10.06 -0.22 -4.62
C LYS A 111 8.94 -0.70 -5.54
N MET A 112 7.86 0.07 -5.69
CA MET A 112 6.78 -0.27 -6.63
C MET A 112 7.27 -0.24 -8.08
N ILE A 113 8.05 0.77 -8.47
CA ILE A 113 8.63 0.85 -9.82
C ILE A 113 9.50 -0.38 -10.10
N ASN A 114 10.39 -0.74 -9.18
CA ASN A 114 11.26 -1.90 -9.34
C ASN A 114 10.45 -3.20 -9.38
N GLY A 115 9.50 -3.37 -8.47
CA GLY A 115 8.63 -4.56 -8.46
C GLY A 115 7.80 -4.70 -9.73
N ILE A 116 7.25 -3.59 -10.25
CA ILE A 116 6.56 -3.59 -11.54
C ILE A 116 7.53 -3.96 -12.67
N ALA A 117 8.74 -3.41 -12.70
CA ALA A 117 9.70 -3.70 -13.75
C ALA A 117 10.24 -5.15 -13.73
N GLU A 118 10.46 -5.72 -12.54
CA GLU A 118 11.02 -7.06 -12.36
C GLU A 118 9.97 -8.17 -12.51
N LEU A 119 8.72 -7.89 -12.14
CA LEU A 119 7.64 -8.88 -12.06
C LEU A 119 6.58 -8.70 -13.17
N SER A 120 6.79 -7.74 -14.08
CA SER A 120 6.03 -7.64 -15.34
C SER A 120 6.80 -8.35 -16.46
N PRO A 121 6.37 -9.54 -16.91
CA PRO A 121 6.96 -10.24 -18.05
C PRO A 121 6.73 -9.52 -19.39
#